data_AF-A0AAJ7IZD6-F1
#
_entry.id   AF-A0AAJ7IZD6-F1
#
_cell.length_a   1.000
_cell.length_b   1.000
_cell.length_c   1.000
_cell.angle_alpha   90.00
_cell.angle_beta   90.00
_cell.angle_gamma   90.00
#
_symmetry.space_group_name_H-M   'P 1'
#
loop_
_entity.id
_entity.type
_entity.pdbx_description
1 polymer ?
#
loop_
_entity_poly.entity_id
_entity_poly.type
_entity_poly.pdbx_seq_one_letter_code
_entity_poly.pdbx_strand_id
1 'polypeptide(L)'
;MKEETCLVSALYYPRIEMSLCYSLPSVPTVLHSLGIELLMQGPGPVKIQDPAELRGMSLENRLLSVDWESSFQSFQQATREGTFKPLCWTSKGALPDTDDLEVHYPRILRPYEEVSPPCLKKSFRNKVSRLSEDEDIGAPMDPDSDETNAVERGQLVRSKVSRSSDGPTGSSSTKSAPLVLILAAVLAAVSGVRF
;
A
#
# COMPACT_ATOMS: atom_id res chain seq x y z
N MET A 1 13.52 -6.99 10.33
CA MET A 1 12.45 -6.00 10.60
C MET A 1 11.23 -6.43 9.84
N LYS A 2 10.03 -6.42 10.45
CA LYS A 2 8.77 -6.69 9.75
C LYS A 2 8.10 -5.35 9.53
N GLU A 3 7.67 -5.09 8.30
CA GLU A 3 6.99 -3.88 7.90
C GLU A 3 5.50 -4.19 7.73
N GLU A 4 4.65 -3.24 8.10
CA GLU A 4 3.20 -3.36 8.01
C GLU A 4 2.65 -2.36 7.00
N THR A 5 1.54 -2.71 6.35
CA THR A 5 0.89 -1.84 5.36
C THR A 5 -0.61 -1.73 5.65
N CYS A 6 -1.15 -0.51 5.59
CA CYS A 6 -2.58 -0.24 5.72
C CYS A 6 -3.09 0.30 4.38
N LEU A 7 -3.75 -0.56 3.60
CA LEU A 7 -4.22 -0.23 2.24
C LEU A 7 -5.67 -0.69 2.07
N VAL A 8 -6.48 0.16 1.42
CA VAL A 8 -7.85 -0.16 1.02
C VAL A 8 -8.00 0.17 -0.46
N SER A 9 -8.36 -0.84 -1.25
CA SER A 9 -8.68 -0.67 -2.67
C SER A 9 -10.18 -0.51 -2.82
N ALA A 10 -10.62 0.65 -3.31
CA ALA A 10 -12.04 0.95 -3.53
C ALA A 10 -12.37 1.01 -5.02
N LEU A 11 -13.50 0.40 -5.40
CA LEU A 11 -14.13 0.55 -6.71
C LEU A 11 -15.31 1.52 -6.56
N TYR A 12 -15.40 2.52 -7.42
CA TYR A 12 -16.43 3.56 -7.29
C TYR A 12 -16.86 4.13 -8.66
N TYR A 13 -18.05 4.74 -8.70
CA TYR A 13 -18.63 5.43 -9.86
C TYR A 13 -19.34 6.72 -9.40
N PRO A 14 -19.28 7.84 -10.16
CA PRO A 14 -18.52 8.03 -11.39
C PRO A 14 -17.02 8.03 -11.14
N ARG A 15 -16.24 7.68 -12.17
CA ARG A 15 -14.78 7.71 -12.09
C ARG A 15 -14.32 9.17 -11.87
N ILE A 16 -13.48 9.38 -10.86
CA ILE A 16 -12.83 10.68 -10.60
C ILE A 16 -11.33 10.54 -10.88
N GLU A 17 -10.65 11.66 -11.11
CA GLU A 17 -9.21 11.68 -11.37
C GLU A 17 -8.41 11.54 -10.05
N MET A 18 -8.57 10.42 -9.34
CA MET A 18 -7.86 10.11 -8.10
C MET A 18 -7.36 8.66 -8.13
N SER A 19 -6.06 8.46 -7.94
CA SER A 19 -5.42 7.13 -7.98
C SER A 19 -5.04 6.62 -6.60
N LEU A 20 -4.55 7.50 -5.72
CA LEU A 20 -4.02 7.13 -4.41
C LEU A 20 -4.22 8.27 -3.42
N CYS A 21 -4.79 7.98 -2.26
CA CYS A 21 -4.84 8.91 -1.13
C CYS A 21 -4.47 8.16 0.14
N TYR A 22 -3.55 8.71 0.91
CA TYR A 22 -3.19 8.23 2.23
C TYR A 22 -2.78 9.39 3.12
N SER A 23 -2.60 9.11 4.41
CA SER A 23 -2.17 10.08 5.40
C SER A 23 -1.00 9.50 6.16
N LEU A 24 -0.02 10.34 6.46
CA LEU A 24 1.06 10.01 7.39
C LEU A 24 0.97 10.95 8.60
N PRO A 25 1.17 10.46 9.83
CA PRO A 25 1.30 11.37 10.96
C PRO A 25 2.47 12.32 10.73
N SER A 26 2.35 13.56 11.18
CA SER A 26 3.44 14.52 11.02
C SER A 26 4.67 14.06 11.80
N VAL A 27 5.84 14.29 11.22
CA VAL A 27 7.13 13.97 11.87
C VAL A 27 7.20 14.53 13.29
N PRO A 28 6.89 15.82 13.56
CA PRO A 28 6.94 16.34 14.92
C PRO A 28 5.99 15.62 15.89
N THR A 29 4.79 15.21 15.45
CA THR A 29 3.84 14.45 16.29
C THR A 29 4.44 13.11 16.72
N VAL A 30 5.08 12.39 15.79
CA VAL A 30 5.69 11.09 16.07
C VAL A 30 6.94 11.23 16.94
N LEU A 31 7.77 12.24 16.69
CA LEU A 31 8.98 12.45 17.49
C LEU A 31 8.63 12.78 18.95
N HIS A 32 7.71 13.70 19.16
CA HIS A 32 7.29 14.09 20.50
C HIS A 32 6.64 12.92 21.26
N SER A 33 5.85 12.08 20.60
CA SER A 33 5.24 10.89 21.23
C SER A 33 6.26 9.82 21.60
N LEU A 34 7.41 9.78 20.91
CA LEU A 34 8.55 8.93 21.25
C LEU A 34 9.51 9.57 22.26
N GLY A 35 9.21 10.76 22.77
CA GLY A 35 10.09 11.51 23.69
C GLY A 35 11.37 12.01 23.03
N ILE A 36 11.31 12.30 21.72
CA ILE A 36 12.41 12.86 20.94
C ILE A 36 12.11 14.34 20.70
N GLU A 37 13.05 15.21 21.04
CA GLU A 37 12.89 16.66 20.86
C GLU A 37 13.52 17.13 19.55
N LEU A 38 14.69 16.58 19.22
CA LEU A 38 15.47 17.05 18.09
C LEU A 38 16.21 15.92 17.39
N LEU A 39 16.24 15.99 16.06
CA LEU A 39 17.05 15.13 15.20
C LEU A 39 18.27 15.89 14.71
N MET A 40 19.39 15.18 14.59
CA MET A 40 20.62 15.74 14.02
C MET A 40 20.38 16.12 12.56
N GLN A 41 20.66 17.37 12.21
CA GLN A 41 20.65 17.82 10.81
C GLN A 41 22.04 17.66 10.19
N GLY A 42 22.14 16.90 9.11
CA GLY A 42 23.40 16.72 8.38
C GLY A 42 23.32 15.66 7.28
N PRO A 43 24.39 15.52 6.46
CA PRO A 43 24.46 14.57 5.34
C PRO A 43 24.60 13.10 5.77
N GLY A 44 24.36 12.79 7.04
CA GLY A 44 24.45 11.45 7.62
C GLY A 44 23.09 10.80 7.86
N PRO A 45 23.06 9.55 8.34
CA PRO A 45 21.81 8.91 8.75
C PRO A 45 21.14 9.71 9.86
N VAL A 46 19.81 9.83 9.79
CA VAL A 46 19.00 10.56 10.77
C VAL A 46 19.18 9.92 12.14
N LYS A 47 19.72 10.68 13.09
CA LYS A 47 19.97 10.27 14.47
C LYS A 47 19.32 11.24 15.43
N ILE A 48 18.99 10.75 16.61
CA ILE A 48 18.45 11.56 17.69
C ILE A 48 19.56 12.45 18.26
N GLN A 49 19.30 13.75 18.36
CA GLN A 49 20.20 14.72 18.98
C GLN A 49 19.85 14.89 20.46
N ASP A 50 18.57 15.08 20.75
CA ASP A 50 18.02 15.30 22.09
C ASP A 50 16.72 14.49 22.28
N PRO A 51 16.48 13.97 23.49
CA PRO A 51 17.18 14.23 24.76
C PRO A 51 18.49 13.43 24.93
N ALA A 52 19.27 13.78 25.96
CA ALA A 52 20.61 13.24 26.17
C ALA A 52 20.64 11.71 26.37
N GLU A 53 19.57 11.11 26.91
CA GLU A 53 19.48 9.66 27.08
C GLU A 53 19.40 8.90 25.74
N LEU A 54 18.92 9.57 24.69
CA LEU A 54 18.68 8.98 23.37
C LEU A 54 19.68 9.43 22.31
N ARG A 55 20.63 10.29 22.68
CA ARG A 55 21.56 10.92 21.76
C ARG A 55 22.38 9.88 20.98
N GLY A 56 22.40 10.02 19.66
CA GLY A 56 23.13 9.15 18.74
C GLY A 56 22.41 7.85 18.37
N MET A 57 21.27 7.55 19.00
CA MET A 57 20.41 6.43 18.63
C MET A 57 19.65 6.72 17.32
N SER A 58 19.36 5.69 16.53
CA SER A 58 18.50 5.82 15.35
C SER A 58 17.02 5.68 15.72
N LEU A 59 16.13 6.16 14.85
CA LEU A 59 14.68 6.07 15.07
C LEU A 59 14.19 4.61 15.13
N GLU A 60 14.76 3.73 14.31
CA GLU A 60 14.40 2.31 14.32
C GLU A 60 14.76 1.67 15.66
N ASN A 61 15.96 1.96 16.17
CA ASN A 61 16.40 1.46 17.47
C ASN A 61 15.50 2.00 18.60
N ARG A 62 15.10 3.27 18.53
CA ARG A 62 14.16 3.84 19.50
C ARG A 62 12.84 3.06 19.50
N LEU A 63 12.24 2.83 18.33
CA LEU A 63 10.97 2.09 18.20
C LEU A 63 11.05 0.65 18.76
N LEU A 64 12.21 -0.01 18.65
CA LEU A 64 12.42 -1.35 19.19
C LEU A 64 12.70 -1.37 20.71
N SER A 65 13.20 -0.26 21.27
CA SER A 65 13.59 -0.14 22.68
C SER A 65 12.50 0.42 23.59
N VAL A 66 11.47 1.06 23.04
CA VAL A 66 10.36 1.64 23.80
C VAL A 66 9.57 0.53 24.49
N ASP A 67 9.24 0.75 25.77
CA ASP A 67 8.27 -0.07 26.48
C ASP A 67 6.85 0.25 26.02
N TRP A 68 6.38 -0.54 25.07
CA TRP A 68 5.04 -0.39 24.51
C TRP A 68 3.93 -0.79 25.49
N GLU A 69 4.20 -1.55 26.55
CA GLU A 69 3.17 -1.89 27.53
C GLU A 69 2.68 -0.65 28.27
N SER A 70 3.60 0.24 28.63
CA SER A 70 3.28 1.51 29.29
C SER A 70 3.05 2.68 28.31
N SER A 71 3.75 2.71 27.18
CA SER A 71 3.80 3.88 26.29
C SER A 71 2.82 3.82 25.11
N PHE A 72 2.18 2.67 24.84
CA PHE A 72 1.34 2.53 23.65
C PHE A 72 0.11 3.46 23.66
N GLN A 73 -0.54 3.63 24.82
CA GLN A 73 -1.72 4.48 24.93
C GLN A 73 -1.40 5.96 24.68
N SER A 74 -0.33 6.48 25.28
CA SER A 74 0.11 7.86 25.06
C SER A 74 0.56 8.08 23.62
N PHE A 75 1.27 7.11 23.03
CA PHE A 75 1.66 7.16 21.63
C PHE A 75 0.44 7.18 20.69
N GLN A 76 -0.53 6.30 20.92
CA GLN A 76 -1.76 6.24 20.14
C GLN A 76 -2.57 7.53 20.26
N GLN A 77 -2.70 8.08 21.46
CA GLN A 77 -3.41 9.32 21.70
C GLN A 77 -2.72 10.50 21.00
N ALA A 78 -1.41 10.67 21.18
CA ALA A 78 -0.64 11.72 20.52
C ALA A 78 -0.76 11.65 18.99
N THR A 79 -0.70 10.44 18.42
CA THR A 79 -0.84 10.25 16.97
C THR A 79 -2.25 10.55 16.47
N ARG A 80 -3.30 10.27 17.27
CA ARG A 80 -4.70 10.55 16.92
C ARG A 80 -5.08 12.02 17.06
N GLU A 81 -4.50 12.72 18.04
CA GLU A 81 -4.81 14.12 18.34
C GLU A 81 -3.88 15.10 17.60
N GLY A 82 -2.71 14.63 17.19
CA GLY A 82 -1.72 15.41 16.45
C GLY A 82 -2.13 15.75 15.02
N THR A 83 -1.17 16.30 14.28
CA THR A 83 -1.34 16.63 12.87
C THR A 83 -0.92 15.47 11.98
N PHE A 84 -1.47 15.44 10.78
CA PHE A 84 -1.10 14.51 9.73
C PHE A 84 -0.92 15.25 8.41
N LYS A 85 -0.13 14.66 7.52
CA LYS A 85 0.07 15.12 6.16
C LYS A 85 -0.82 14.32 5.20
N PRO A 86 -1.87 14.92 4.60
CA PRO A 86 -2.66 14.28 3.56
C PRO A 86 -1.87 14.23 2.26
N LEU A 87 -1.86 13.06 1.64
CA LEU A 87 -1.04 12.79 0.47
C LEU A 87 -1.94 12.13 -0.57
N CYS A 88 -2.26 12.88 -1.63
CA CYS A 88 -3.19 12.44 -2.68
C CYS A 88 -2.59 12.64 -4.08
N TRP A 89 -2.72 11.63 -4.93
CA TRP A 89 -2.22 11.60 -6.30
C TRP A 89 -3.34 11.36 -7.30
N THR A 90 -3.15 12.00 -8.44
CA THR A 90 -3.93 11.84 -9.66
C THR A 90 -3.08 11.10 -10.70
N SER A 91 -3.65 10.84 -11.88
CA SER A 91 -2.86 10.39 -13.04
C SER A 91 -1.77 11.37 -13.48
N LYS A 92 -1.87 12.64 -13.10
CA LYS A 92 -0.93 13.71 -13.48
C LYS A 92 0.13 14.00 -12.43
N GLY A 93 0.04 13.38 -11.25
CA GLY A 93 0.95 13.61 -10.12
C GLY A 93 0.24 13.96 -8.82
N ALA A 94 1.01 14.41 -7.83
CA ALA A 94 0.50 14.87 -6.54
C ALA A 94 -0.46 16.05 -6.73
N LEU A 95 -1.46 16.17 -5.85
CA LEU A 95 -2.31 17.36 -5.84
C LEU A 95 -1.49 18.61 -5.48
N PRO A 96 -1.72 19.74 -6.17
CA PRO A 96 -1.03 20.98 -5.85
C PRO A 96 -1.36 21.43 -4.43
N ASP A 97 -0.42 22.14 -3.80
CA ASP A 97 -0.55 22.74 -2.46
C ASP A 97 -0.79 21.73 -1.32
N THR A 98 -0.49 20.45 -1.52
CA THR A 98 -0.60 19.41 -0.46
C THR A 98 0.74 19.02 0.15
N ASP A 99 1.86 19.45 -0.43
CA ASP A 99 3.20 19.04 0.02
C ASP A 99 3.58 19.61 1.40
N ASP A 100 3.15 20.82 1.75
CA ASP A 100 3.44 21.44 3.06
C ASP A 100 2.19 21.50 3.96
N LEU A 101 1.12 20.84 3.55
CA LEU A 101 -0.15 20.86 4.27
C LEU A 101 -0.10 19.90 5.46
N GLU A 102 -0.25 20.43 6.68
CA GLU A 102 -0.52 19.67 7.88
C GLU A 102 -1.93 19.96 8.39
N VAL A 103 -2.69 18.91 8.68
CA VAL A 103 -4.11 19.01 9.09
C VAL A 103 -4.34 18.17 10.34
N HIS A 104 -5.33 18.55 11.15
CA HIS A 104 -5.78 17.73 12.29
C HIS A 104 -6.77 16.66 11.86
N TYR A 105 -6.74 15.52 12.54
CA TYR A 105 -7.71 14.45 12.33
C TYR A 105 -9.15 14.94 12.57
N PRO A 106 -10.10 14.54 11.72
CA PRO A 106 -11.49 14.95 11.87
C PRO A 106 -12.10 14.36 13.15
N ARG A 107 -12.84 15.18 13.91
CA ARG A 107 -13.61 14.71 15.06
C ARG A 107 -14.87 14.00 14.58
N ILE A 108 -14.89 12.67 14.69
CA ILE A 108 -16.03 11.84 14.33
C ILE A 108 -17.13 12.05 15.38
N LEU A 109 -18.14 12.86 15.06
CA LEU A 109 -19.27 13.13 15.96
C LEU A 109 -20.27 11.96 16.03
N ARG A 110 -20.39 11.20 14.94
CA ARG A 110 -21.28 10.03 14.83
C ARG A 110 -20.58 8.96 13.99
N PRO A 111 -20.49 7.71 14.48
CA PRO A 111 -20.01 6.60 13.66
C PRO A 111 -20.88 6.41 12.43
N TYR A 112 -20.29 5.86 11.37
CA TYR A 112 -21.06 5.40 10.23
C TYR A 112 -21.97 4.24 10.64
N GLU A 113 -23.26 4.38 10.37
CA GLU A 113 -24.22 3.28 10.47
C GLU A 113 -24.55 2.80 9.06
N GLU A 114 -24.42 1.50 8.83
CA GLU A 114 -24.76 0.91 7.54
C GLU A 114 -26.26 1.06 7.31
N VAL A 115 -26.61 1.96 6.39
CA VAL A 115 -27.96 2.01 5.86
C VAL A 115 -28.10 0.77 5.02
N SER A 116 -28.87 -0.22 5.47
CA SER A 116 -29.30 -1.31 4.60
C SER A 116 -30.43 -0.77 3.72
N PRO A 117 -30.20 -0.30 2.48
CA PRO A 117 -31.33 -0.07 1.60
C PRO A 117 -32.04 -1.42 1.47
N PRO A 118 -33.37 -1.47 1.55
CA PRO A 118 -34.07 -2.67 1.17
C PRO A 118 -33.67 -2.90 -0.28
N CYS A 119 -32.86 -3.95 -0.53
CA CYS A 119 -32.67 -4.44 -1.88
C CYS A 119 -34.09 -4.63 -2.42
N LEU A 120 -34.53 -3.73 -3.30
CA LEU A 120 -35.78 -3.90 -4.03
C LEU A 120 -35.56 -5.21 -4.75
N LYS A 121 -36.11 -6.29 -4.19
CA LYS A 121 -36.16 -7.59 -4.84
C LYS A 121 -36.92 -7.31 -6.12
N LYS A 122 -36.20 -7.04 -7.21
CA LYS A 122 -36.78 -7.09 -8.55
C LYS A 122 -37.42 -8.46 -8.60
N SER A 123 -38.75 -8.48 -8.67
CA SER A 123 -39.51 -9.71 -8.83
C SER A 123 -38.84 -10.49 -9.96
N PHE A 124 -38.29 -11.66 -9.64
CA PHE A 124 -37.85 -12.62 -10.66
C PHE A 124 -39.10 -13.09 -11.41
N ARG A 125 -39.55 -12.28 -12.37
CA ARG A 125 -40.39 -12.69 -13.48
C ARG A 125 -39.66 -12.40 -14.78
N ASN A 126 -38.41 -12.83 -14.86
CA ASN A 126 -37.90 -13.28 -16.15
C ASN A 126 -38.48 -14.68 -16.35
N LYS A 127 -39.74 -14.72 -16.80
CA LYS A 127 -40.20 -15.88 -17.56
C LYS A 127 -39.23 -15.95 -18.74
N VAL A 128 -38.45 -17.02 -18.79
CA VAL A 128 -37.76 -17.47 -19.99
C VAL A 128 -38.88 -17.78 -21.00
N SER A 129 -39.34 -16.77 -21.72
CA SER A 129 -40.15 -16.98 -22.91
C SER A 129 -39.20 -17.40 -24.01
N ARG A 130 -39.20 -18.71 -24.27
CA ARG A 130 -38.82 -19.33 -25.54
C ARG A 130 -39.20 -18.40 -26.71
N LEU A 131 -38.20 -17.80 -27.33
CA LEU A 131 -38.19 -17.31 -28.70
C LEU A 131 -36.97 -18.03 -29.29
N SER A 132 -37.20 -19.24 -29.81
CA SER A 132 -37.35 -19.54 -31.23
C SER A 132 -35.98 -19.75 -31.89
N GLU A 133 -35.84 -20.92 -32.47
CA GLU A 133 -34.67 -21.49 -33.12
C GLU A 133 -34.18 -20.62 -34.30
N ASP A 134 -32.88 -20.73 -34.56
CA ASP A 134 -32.12 -20.26 -35.75
C ASP A 134 -31.79 -18.77 -35.89
N GLU A 135 -30.57 -18.38 -35.48
CA GLU A 135 -29.62 -17.65 -36.35
C GLU A 135 -28.17 -17.66 -35.78
N ASP A 136 -27.32 -18.44 -36.46
CA ASP A 136 -25.88 -18.31 -36.71
C ASP A 136 -24.95 -17.66 -35.65
N ILE A 137 -24.35 -18.52 -34.82
CA ILE A 137 -23.11 -18.21 -34.07
C ILE A 137 -21.93 -18.45 -35.01
N GLY A 138 -21.43 -17.39 -35.66
CA GLY A 138 -20.30 -17.59 -36.59
C GLY A 138 -19.79 -16.39 -37.39
N ALA A 139 -19.92 -15.15 -36.92
CA ALA A 139 -19.26 -14.02 -37.58
C ALA A 139 -17.95 -13.65 -36.85
N PRO A 140 -16.78 -13.64 -37.53
CA PRO A 140 -15.54 -13.10 -36.96
C PRO A 140 -15.72 -11.60 -36.70
N MET A 141 -15.53 -11.17 -35.46
CA MET A 141 -15.50 -9.74 -35.14
C MET A 141 -14.19 -9.12 -35.61
N ASP A 142 -14.32 -7.96 -36.25
CA ASP A 142 -13.25 -7.13 -36.79
C ASP A 142 -12.32 -6.66 -35.66
N PRO A 143 -11.00 -6.94 -35.70
CA PRO A 143 -10.07 -6.61 -34.62
C PRO A 143 -9.82 -5.09 -34.42
N ASP A 144 -10.35 -4.22 -35.26
CA ASP A 144 -10.07 -2.76 -35.23
C ASP A 144 -11.24 -1.88 -34.71
N SER A 145 -12.27 -2.46 -34.05
CA SER A 145 -13.30 -1.63 -33.42
C SER A 145 -12.87 -1.12 -32.03
N ASP A 146 -12.58 0.17 -31.92
CA ASP A 146 -12.14 0.88 -30.72
C ASP A 146 -13.22 1.07 -29.62
N GLU A 147 -14.16 0.12 -29.48
CA GLU A 147 -15.17 0.16 -28.42
C GLU A 147 -14.65 -0.50 -27.14
N THR A 148 -13.75 0.21 -26.44
CA THR A 148 -13.14 -0.19 -25.17
C THR A 148 -14.14 -0.10 -24.00
N ASN A 149 -15.14 -0.98 -24.00
CA ASN A 149 -15.89 -1.39 -22.81
C ASN A 149 -15.57 -2.85 -22.45
N ALA A 150 -14.28 -3.19 -22.43
CA ALA A 150 -13.83 -4.45 -21.87
C ALA A 150 -13.64 -4.30 -20.36
N VAL A 151 -14.71 -4.56 -19.60
CA VAL A 151 -14.57 -5.04 -18.23
C VAL A 151 -13.91 -6.42 -18.35
N GLU A 152 -12.59 -6.48 -18.25
CA GLU A 152 -11.83 -7.73 -18.22
C GLU A 152 -12.21 -8.52 -16.96
N ARG A 153 -13.32 -9.26 -17.06
CA ARG A 153 -13.70 -10.35 -16.17
C ARG A 153 -12.70 -11.48 -16.39
N GLY A 154 -11.51 -11.36 -15.80
CA GLY A 154 -10.44 -12.29 -16.15
C GLY A 154 -9.27 -12.42 -15.20
N GLN A 155 -9.21 -11.68 -14.09
CA GLN A 155 -8.16 -11.95 -13.10
C GLN A 155 -8.69 -11.75 -11.69
N LEU A 156 -9.32 -12.81 -11.17
CA LEU A 156 -9.48 -13.02 -9.74
C LEU A 156 -8.09 -12.95 -9.11
N VAL A 157 -7.72 -11.77 -8.59
CA VAL A 157 -6.60 -11.64 -7.65
C VAL A 157 -7.02 -12.40 -6.40
N ARG A 158 -6.73 -13.69 -6.43
CA ARG A 158 -6.95 -14.63 -5.34
C ARG A 158 -6.00 -14.19 -4.23
N SER A 159 -6.49 -13.38 -3.30
CA SER A 159 -5.79 -13.02 -2.07
C SER A 159 -5.43 -14.31 -1.32
N LYS A 160 -4.21 -14.82 -1.52
CA LYS A 160 -3.67 -15.92 -0.73
C LYS A 160 -3.28 -15.36 0.63
N VAL A 161 -4.15 -15.58 1.60
CA VAL A 161 -3.82 -15.45 3.02
C VAL A 161 -2.99 -16.68 3.39
N SER A 162 -1.67 -16.53 3.49
CA SER A 162 -0.80 -17.59 4.03
C SER A 162 -0.97 -17.63 5.54
N ARG A 163 -1.81 -18.54 6.03
CA ARG A 163 -1.85 -18.93 7.44
C ARG A 163 -0.74 -19.96 7.68
N SER A 164 0.20 -19.62 8.56
CA SER A 164 1.27 -20.51 9.01
C SER A 164 0.75 -21.35 10.18
N SER A 165 0.77 -22.68 10.02
CA SER A 165 0.68 -23.65 11.12
C SER A 165 1.63 -24.82 10.82
N ASP A 166 2.36 -25.24 11.84
CA ASP A 166 3.58 -26.06 11.84
C ASP A 166 3.51 -27.47 11.19
N GLY A 167 4.70 -28.00 10.85
CA GLY A 167 4.99 -29.18 9.99
C GLY A 167 4.82 -30.57 10.65
N PRO A 168 5.67 -31.61 10.42
CA PRO A 168 6.77 -31.80 9.44
C PRO A 168 6.64 -33.10 8.59
N THR A 169 7.35 -33.20 7.46
CA THR A 169 8.15 -34.37 6.96
C THR A 169 8.27 -34.38 5.42
N GLY A 170 9.47 -34.72 4.92
CA GLY A 170 9.62 -35.39 3.62
C GLY A 170 10.37 -34.69 2.49
N SER A 171 11.68 -34.49 2.65
CA SER A 171 12.74 -34.79 1.66
C SER A 171 12.42 -34.75 0.14
N SER A 172 13.12 -33.89 -0.62
CA SER A 172 14.27 -34.31 -1.47
C SER A 172 14.68 -33.25 -2.53
N SER A 173 15.99 -33.23 -2.79
CA SER A 173 16.68 -32.87 -4.04
C SER A 173 16.89 -31.39 -4.41
N THR A 174 18.06 -30.92 -3.96
CA THR A 174 18.98 -29.95 -4.57
C THR A 174 19.07 -30.01 -6.10
N LYS A 175 19.08 -28.85 -6.78
CA LYS A 175 20.09 -28.49 -7.80
C LYS A 175 20.28 -26.97 -7.85
N SER A 176 21.37 -26.50 -7.26
CA SER A 176 21.95 -25.18 -7.38
C SER A 176 22.62 -25.04 -8.75
N ALA A 177 22.31 -23.98 -9.51
CA ALA A 177 23.05 -23.61 -10.70
C ALA A 177 24.27 -22.74 -10.31
N PRO A 178 25.45 -22.94 -10.94
CA PRO A 178 26.71 -22.35 -10.48
C PRO A 178 26.88 -20.88 -10.92
N LEU A 179 27.28 -20.05 -9.95
CA LEU A 179 27.66 -18.63 -10.02
C LEU A 179 28.91 -18.31 -10.88
N VAL A 180 29.35 -19.23 -11.74
CA VAL A 180 30.64 -19.11 -12.46
C VAL A 180 30.53 -18.38 -13.81
N LEU A 181 29.32 -18.16 -14.33
CA LEU A 181 29.14 -17.51 -15.65
C LEU A 181 29.01 -15.98 -15.61
N ILE A 182 28.86 -15.34 -14.44
CA ILE A 182 28.68 -13.88 -14.36
C ILE A 182 30.03 -13.14 -14.15
N LEU A 183 31.05 -13.81 -13.59
CA LEU A 183 32.37 -13.21 -13.37
C LEU A 183 33.23 -13.06 -14.63
N ALA A 184 32.94 -13.82 -15.70
CA ALA A 184 33.68 -13.72 -16.96
C ALA A 184 33.26 -12.49 -17.81
N ALA A 185 32.04 -11.97 -17.64
CA ALA A 185 31.55 -10.82 -18.40
C ALA A 185 32.06 -9.48 -17.84
N VAL A 186 32.37 -9.40 -16.54
CA VAL A 186 32.81 -8.15 -15.90
C VAL A 186 34.31 -7.90 -16.11
N LEU A 187 35.13 -8.95 -16.24
CA LEU A 187 36.58 -8.79 -16.46
C LEU A 187 36.96 -8.41 -17.91
N ALA A 188 36.08 -8.65 -18.88
CA ALA A 188 36.31 -8.24 -20.27
C ALA A 188 35.97 -6.76 -20.55
N ALA A 189 35.23 -6.09 -19.67
CA ALA A 189 34.84 -4.69 -19.83
C ALA A 189 35.82 -3.69 -19.22
N VAL A 190 36.75 -4.14 -18.37
CA VAL A 190 37.69 -3.26 -17.62
C VAL A 190 39.06 -3.13 -18.30
N SER A 191 39.38 -3.97 -19.29
CA SER A 191 40.69 -3.96 -19.98
C SER A 191 40.72 -3.18 -21.30
N GLY A 192 39.67 -2.40 -21.60
CA GLY A 192 39.42 -1.90 -22.95
C GLY A 192 39.43 -0.40 -23.20
N VAL A 193 40.12 0.47 -22.42
CA VAL A 193 40.40 1.86 -22.85
C VAL A 193 41.70 2.41 -22.22
N ARG A 194 42.78 2.51 -23.01
CA ARG A 194 43.87 3.50 -22.89
C ARG A 194 44.76 3.46 -24.14
N PHE A 195 44.61 4.45 -25.02
CA PHE A 195 45.59 5.50 -25.35
C PHE A 195 44.95 6.45 -26.36
#